data_AF-A0A373J9I3-F1
#
_entry.id   AF-A0A373J9I3-F1
#
_cell.length_a   1.000
_cell.length_b   1.000
_cell.length_c   1.000
_cell.angle_alpha   90.00
_cell.angle_beta   90.00
_cell.angle_gamma   90.00
#
_symmetry.space_group_name_H-M   'P 1'
#
loop_
_entity.id
_entity.type
_entity.pdbx_description
1 polymer ?
#
loop_
_entity_poly.entity_id
_entity_poly.type
_entity_poly.pdbx_seq_one_letter_code
_entity_poly.pdbx_strand_id
1 'polypeptide(L)'
;MGRPRKNPEYNPEEQFQKMLEDVKGAYENADSLRSLASELNMTLLKLRKLLITAGIFTSDICMEVNQLHEQGKTIPEIMKITGLSRASVHSYLPYVRGIYNTEELSLDAKRCRMYRERMERVRNLQLNPIPKRLWETLVIFEDYPFRRETNELFRYQVSEAGKNPKKLFFKNGEHEWVLEWREIRKSLKEGTENLYIKAIFSRFGLEDMD
;
A
#
# COMPACT_ATOMS: atom_id res chain seq x y z
N MET A 1 -18.14 30.81 1.26
CA MET A 1 -16.80 30.78 0.62
C MET A 1 -16.94 30.11 -0.73
N GLY A 2 -16.42 30.73 -1.80
CA GLY A 2 -16.50 30.18 -3.16
C GLY A 2 -15.56 28.99 -3.36
N ARG A 3 -15.98 28.02 -4.18
CA ARG A 3 -15.17 26.85 -4.54
C ARG A 3 -13.80 27.30 -5.06
N PRO A 4 -12.68 26.79 -4.52
CA PRO A 4 -11.35 27.09 -5.04
C PRO A 4 -11.29 26.76 -6.53
N ARG A 5 -10.75 27.68 -7.34
CA ARG A 5 -10.56 27.46 -8.78
C ARG A 5 -9.57 26.31 -8.97
N LYS A 6 -9.87 25.39 -9.90
CA LYS A 6 -8.91 24.35 -10.31
C LYS A 6 -7.64 25.04 -10.82
N ASN A 7 -6.48 24.56 -10.35
CA ASN A 7 -5.17 25.05 -10.75
C ASN A 7 -5.08 25.07 -12.31
N PRO A 8 -4.71 26.19 -12.95
CA PRO A 8 -4.59 26.30 -14.41
C PRO A 8 -3.65 25.28 -15.06
N GLU A 9 -2.65 24.78 -14.33
CA GLU A 9 -1.69 23.76 -14.81
C GLU A 9 -2.19 22.31 -14.62
N TYR A 10 -3.44 22.12 -14.20
CA TYR A 10 -3.97 20.80 -13.87
C TYR A 10 -4.34 19.99 -15.13
N ASN A 11 -3.54 18.96 -15.46
CA ASN A 11 -3.89 17.95 -16.45
C ASN A 11 -4.37 16.63 -15.78
N PRO A 12 -5.69 16.33 -15.77
CA PRO A 12 -6.22 15.10 -15.17
C PRO A 12 -5.77 13.81 -15.85
N GLU A 13 -5.36 13.87 -17.12
CA GLU A 13 -4.88 12.70 -17.85
C GLU A 13 -3.45 12.35 -17.42
N GLU A 14 -2.55 13.33 -17.41
CA GLU A 14 -1.18 13.15 -16.93
C GLU A 14 -1.14 12.65 -15.48
N GLN A 15 -1.99 13.18 -14.60
CA GLN A 15 -2.04 12.72 -13.21
C GLN A 15 -2.46 11.27 -13.08
N PHE A 16 -3.36 10.81 -13.95
CA PHE A 16 -3.77 9.42 -13.94
C PHE A 16 -2.72 8.50 -14.52
N GLN A 17 -2.06 8.90 -15.61
CA GLN A 17 -0.92 8.15 -16.13
C GLN A 17 0.17 8.00 -15.06
N LYS A 18 0.49 9.09 -14.33
CA LYS A 18 1.39 9.02 -13.18
C LYS A 18 0.90 8.09 -12.08
N MET A 19 -0.40 8.07 -11.81
CA MET A 19 -1.00 7.17 -10.83
C MET A 19 -0.92 5.70 -11.28
N LEU A 20 -1.12 5.40 -12.57
CA LEU A 20 -0.94 4.04 -13.11
C LEU A 20 0.51 3.58 -12.98
N GLU A 21 1.48 4.44 -13.25
CA GLU A 21 2.91 4.13 -13.05
C GLU A 21 3.24 3.89 -11.57
N ASP A 22 2.65 4.67 -10.65
CA ASP A 22 2.83 4.47 -9.23
C ASP A 22 2.19 3.15 -8.74
N VAL A 23 1.01 2.79 -9.27
CA VAL A 23 0.35 1.50 -9.01
C VAL A 23 1.18 0.34 -9.55
N LYS A 24 1.76 0.48 -10.74
CA LYS A 24 2.67 -0.51 -11.35
C LYS A 24 3.86 -0.81 -10.46
N GLY A 25 4.60 0.22 -10.07
CA GLY A 25 5.77 0.01 -9.21
C GLY A 25 5.40 -0.52 -7.82
N ALA A 26 4.20 -0.22 -7.31
CA ALA A 26 3.72 -0.80 -6.06
C ALA A 26 3.41 -2.30 -6.23
N TYR A 27 2.82 -2.69 -7.35
CA TYR A 27 2.53 -4.10 -7.66
C TYR A 27 3.79 -4.96 -7.77
N GLU A 28 4.87 -4.44 -8.34
CA GLU A 28 6.16 -5.16 -8.46
C GLU A 28 6.76 -5.61 -7.11
N ASN A 29 6.39 -4.95 -6.01
CA ASN A 29 6.91 -5.25 -4.66
C ASN A 29 5.89 -5.99 -3.78
N ALA A 30 4.72 -6.35 -4.30
CA ALA A 30 3.61 -6.86 -3.50
C ALA A 30 3.59 -8.39 -3.38
N ASP A 31 3.42 -8.88 -2.14
CA ASP A 31 3.26 -10.31 -1.87
C ASP A 31 1.94 -10.87 -2.44
N SER A 32 0.88 -10.06 -2.41
CA SER A 32 -0.43 -10.43 -2.93
C SER A 32 -1.25 -9.20 -3.30
N LEU A 33 -2.24 -9.39 -4.17
CA LEU A 33 -3.15 -8.32 -4.55
C LEU A 33 -4.03 -7.84 -3.37
N ARG A 34 -4.34 -8.74 -2.42
CA ARG A 34 -5.15 -8.42 -1.23
C ARG A 34 -4.37 -7.58 -0.23
N SER A 35 -3.12 -7.94 0.07
CA SER A 35 -2.27 -7.15 0.95
C SER A 35 -2.02 -5.77 0.36
N LEU A 36 -1.69 -5.67 -0.93
CA LEU A 36 -1.48 -4.39 -1.59
C LEU A 36 -2.73 -3.50 -1.54
N ALA A 37 -3.92 -4.04 -1.83
CA ALA A 37 -5.16 -3.27 -1.74
C ALA A 37 -5.39 -2.71 -0.32
N SER A 38 -5.14 -3.53 0.70
CA SER A 38 -5.24 -3.11 2.10
C SER A 38 -4.24 -1.99 2.43
N GLU A 39 -2.99 -2.10 1.98
CA GLU A 39 -1.95 -1.11 2.26
C GLU A 39 -2.15 0.21 1.53
N LEU A 40 -2.65 0.16 0.29
CA LEU A 40 -3.02 1.35 -0.48
C LEU A 40 -4.36 1.94 -0.05
N ASN A 41 -5.06 1.29 0.89
CA ASN A 41 -6.41 1.63 1.32
C ASN A 41 -7.35 1.83 0.11
N MET A 42 -7.37 0.81 -0.75
CA MET A 42 -8.22 0.69 -1.94
C MET A 42 -9.06 -0.59 -1.84
N THR A 43 -10.21 -0.61 -2.52
CA THR A 43 -10.90 -1.87 -2.72
C THR A 43 -10.09 -2.77 -3.66
N LEU A 44 -10.13 -4.08 -3.43
CA LEU A 44 -9.49 -5.06 -4.32
C LEU A 44 -9.97 -4.91 -5.77
N LEU A 45 -11.25 -4.58 -5.95
CA LEU A 45 -11.85 -4.33 -7.26
C LEU A 45 -11.21 -3.12 -7.94
N LYS A 46 -11.08 -1.99 -7.24
CA LYS A 46 -10.45 -0.78 -7.78
C LYS A 46 -9.00 -1.06 -8.18
N LEU A 47 -8.22 -1.67 -7.29
CA LEU A 47 -6.83 -2.01 -7.56
C LEU A 47 -6.69 -2.91 -8.80
N ARG A 48 -7.49 -3.98 -8.89
CA ARG A 48 -7.47 -4.88 -10.05
C ARG A 48 -7.76 -4.13 -11.34
N LYS A 49 -8.80 -3.29 -11.36
CA LYS A 49 -9.16 -2.51 -12.55
C LYS A 49 -8.06 -1.52 -12.94
N LEU A 50 -7.37 -0.90 -11.99
CA LEU A 50 -6.22 -0.02 -12.26
C LEU A 50 -5.06 -0.80 -12.90
N LEU A 51 -4.76 -2.00 -12.40
CA LEU A 51 -3.71 -2.84 -12.99
C LEU A 51 -4.07 -3.36 -14.39
N ILE A 52 -5.35 -3.65 -14.64
CA ILE A 52 -5.85 -3.97 -15.99
C ILE A 52 -5.68 -2.76 -16.91
N THR A 53 -6.03 -1.57 -16.43
CA THR A 53 -5.89 -0.31 -17.18
C THR A 53 -4.42 0.00 -17.49
N ALA A 54 -3.50 -0.33 -16.58
CA ALA A 54 -2.07 -0.21 -16.78
C ALA A 54 -1.47 -1.34 -17.64
N GLY A 55 -2.27 -2.33 -18.08
CA GLY A 55 -1.82 -3.45 -18.90
C GLY A 55 -0.97 -4.50 -18.17
N ILE A 56 -0.98 -4.51 -16.84
CA ILE A 56 -0.11 -5.38 -16.02
C ILE A 56 -0.84 -6.61 -15.53
N PHE A 57 -2.13 -6.48 -15.22
CA PHE A 57 -2.94 -7.60 -14.76
C PHE A 57 -3.67 -8.23 -15.95
N THR A 58 -3.28 -9.45 -16.28
CA THR A 58 -3.91 -10.25 -17.36
C THR A 58 -4.13 -11.69 -16.91
N SER A 59 -5.16 -12.31 -17.49
CA SER A 59 -5.51 -13.73 -17.40
C SER A 59 -6.37 -14.08 -18.61
N ASP A 60 -6.53 -15.37 -18.93
CA ASP A 60 -7.34 -15.80 -20.09
C ASP A 60 -8.77 -15.22 -20.04
N ILE A 61 -9.40 -15.29 -18.86
CA ILE A 61 -10.74 -14.72 -18.63
C ILE A 61 -10.73 -13.19 -18.78
N CYS A 62 -9.67 -12.54 -18.30
CA CYS A 62 -9.53 -11.09 -18.44
C CYS A 62 -9.41 -10.69 -19.92
N MET A 63 -8.58 -11.40 -20.68
CA MET A 63 -8.41 -11.15 -22.12
C MET A 63 -9.72 -11.37 -22.88
N GLU A 64 -10.42 -12.47 -22.61
CA GLU A 64 -11.70 -12.77 -23.25
C GLU A 64 -12.76 -11.69 -22.95
N VAL A 65 -12.92 -11.29 -21.68
CA VAL A 65 -13.88 -10.23 -21.31
C VAL A 65 -13.53 -8.89 -21.97
N ASN A 66 -12.26 -8.51 -22.00
CA ASN A 66 -11.83 -7.26 -22.63
C ASN A 66 -12.03 -7.28 -24.15
N GLN A 67 -11.69 -8.39 -24.81
CA GLN A 67 -11.87 -8.56 -26.26
C GLN A 67 -13.36 -8.46 -26.65
N LEU A 68 -14.26 -9.11 -25.90
CA LEU A 68 -15.70 -9.02 -26.14
C LEU A 68 -16.22 -7.60 -25.92
N HIS A 69 -15.72 -6.91 -24.91
CA HIS A 69 -16.09 -5.51 -24.63
C HIS A 69 -15.59 -4.56 -25.73
N GLU A 70 -14.38 -4.74 -26.25
CA GLU A 70 -13.81 -4.00 -27.38
C GLU A 70 -14.60 -4.23 -28.68
N GLN A 71 -15.17 -5.41 -28.86
CA GLN A 71 -16.10 -5.72 -29.95
C GLN A 71 -17.49 -5.06 -29.78
N GLY A 72 -17.70 -4.28 -28.73
CA GLY A 72 -18.97 -3.59 -28.46
C GLY A 72 -20.04 -4.46 -27.82
N LYS A 73 -19.71 -5.65 -27.31
CA LYS A 73 -20.67 -6.50 -26.59
C LYS A 73 -21.09 -5.83 -25.30
N THR A 74 -22.39 -5.83 -25.04
CA THR A 74 -22.98 -5.36 -23.79
C THR A 74 -22.64 -6.30 -22.64
N ILE A 75 -22.68 -5.80 -21.40
CA ILE A 75 -22.43 -6.63 -20.21
C ILE A 75 -23.29 -7.91 -20.17
N PRO A 76 -24.61 -7.88 -20.46
CA PRO A 76 -25.41 -9.10 -20.53
C PRO A 76 -24.95 -10.10 -21.60
N GLU A 77 -24.49 -9.63 -22.77
CA GLU A 77 -23.96 -10.50 -23.81
C GLU A 77 -22.64 -11.15 -23.37
N ILE A 78 -21.75 -10.39 -22.75
CA ILE A 78 -20.48 -10.92 -22.20
C ILE A 78 -20.79 -11.99 -21.14
N MET A 79 -21.72 -11.74 -20.23
CA MET A 79 -22.17 -12.72 -19.24
C MET A 79 -22.70 -14.00 -19.91
N LYS A 80 -23.49 -13.87 -20.98
CA LYS A 80 -24.03 -15.02 -21.71
C LYS A 80 -22.94 -15.83 -22.41
N ILE A 81 -21.95 -15.18 -22.99
CA ILE A 81 -20.85 -15.83 -23.73
C ILE A 81 -19.89 -16.53 -22.76
N THR A 82 -19.48 -15.84 -21.70
CA THR A 82 -18.44 -16.31 -20.76
C THR A 82 -19.00 -17.15 -19.61
N GLY A 83 -20.32 -17.14 -19.39
CA GLY A 83 -20.97 -17.73 -18.21
C GLY A 83 -20.68 -17.00 -16.89
N LEU A 84 -19.99 -15.85 -16.93
CA LEU A 84 -19.63 -15.10 -15.74
C LEU A 84 -20.82 -14.33 -15.14
N SER A 85 -20.77 -14.14 -13.83
CA SER A 85 -21.65 -13.19 -13.16
C SER A 85 -21.38 -11.75 -13.61
N ARG A 86 -22.38 -10.86 -13.46
CA ARG A 86 -22.23 -9.43 -13.74
C ARG A 86 -21.07 -8.80 -12.97
N ALA A 87 -20.92 -9.16 -11.71
CA ALA A 87 -19.84 -8.66 -10.85
C ALA A 87 -18.47 -9.13 -11.34
N SER A 88 -18.35 -10.40 -11.74
CA SER A 88 -17.12 -10.96 -12.30
C SER A 88 -16.73 -10.24 -13.59
N VAL A 89 -17.68 -10.04 -14.53
CA VAL A 89 -17.43 -9.28 -15.76
C VAL A 89 -16.91 -7.87 -15.45
N HIS A 90 -17.59 -7.11 -14.59
CA HIS A 90 -17.15 -5.76 -14.23
C HIS A 90 -15.75 -5.72 -13.58
N SER A 91 -15.33 -6.80 -12.92
CA SER A 91 -14.02 -6.90 -12.28
C SER A 91 -12.87 -7.10 -13.25
N TYR A 92 -13.14 -7.56 -14.47
CA TYR A 92 -12.15 -7.73 -15.54
C TYR A 92 -12.14 -6.60 -16.57
N LEU A 93 -13.09 -5.68 -16.49
CA LEU A 93 -13.10 -4.50 -17.36
C LEU A 93 -12.12 -3.43 -16.84
N PRO A 94 -11.54 -2.61 -17.72
CA PRO A 94 -10.64 -1.53 -17.34
C PRO A 94 -11.35 -0.55 -16.40
N TYR A 95 -10.55 0.26 -15.71
CA TYR A 95 -11.05 1.31 -14.83
C TYR A 95 -11.69 2.42 -15.66
N VAL A 96 -13.02 2.38 -15.77
CA VAL A 96 -13.81 3.45 -16.40
C VAL A 96 -14.08 4.51 -15.34
N ARG A 97 -13.62 5.74 -15.57
CA ARG A 97 -13.73 6.82 -14.59
C ARG A 97 -15.16 7.40 -14.54
N GLY A 98 -15.68 7.59 -13.33
CA GLY A 98 -16.62 8.67 -13.02
C GLY A 98 -15.83 9.97 -12.81
N ILE A 99 -16.44 11.12 -13.15
CA ILE A 99 -15.86 12.48 -13.13
C ILE A 99 -14.72 12.63 -12.10
N TYR A 100 -13.52 12.92 -12.60
CA TYR A 100 -12.26 12.97 -11.86
C TYR A 100 -12.38 13.63 -10.47
N ASN A 101 -12.34 12.83 -9.41
CA ASN A 101 -11.96 13.34 -8.10
C ASN A 101 -10.43 13.41 -8.02
N THR A 102 -9.89 14.55 -8.46
CA THR A 102 -8.47 14.90 -8.44
C THR A 102 -7.77 14.59 -7.11
N GLU A 103 -8.45 14.85 -6.00
CA GLU A 103 -7.90 14.68 -4.66
C GLU A 103 -7.69 13.20 -4.34
N GLU A 104 -8.62 12.35 -4.76
CA GLU A 104 -8.54 10.89 -4.58
C GLU A 104 -7.38 10.30 -5.40
N LEU A 105 -7.24 10.67 -6.67
CA LEU A 105 -6.12 10.23 -7.51
C LEU A 105 -4.77 10.65 -6.94
N SER A 106 -4.70 11.89 -6.46
CA SER A 106 -3.48 12.42 -5.84
C SER A 106 -3.13 11.67 -4.55
N LEU A 107 -4.14 11.33 -3.75
CA LEU A 107 -3.97 10.58 -2.51
C LEU A 107 -3.54 9.13 -2.78
N ASP A 108 -4.20 8.45 -3.71
CA ASP A 108 -3.86 7.10 -4.15
C ASP A 108 -2.42 7.01 -4.63
N ALA A 109 -2.00 7.95 -5.49
CA ALA A 109 -0.63 8.01 -5.98
C ALA A 109 0.38 8.26 -4.85
N LYS A 110 0.04 9.11 -3.86
CA LYS A 110 0.89 9.30 -2.67
C LYS A 110 1.05 8.00 -1.87
N ARG A 111 -0.03 7.23 -1.68
CA ARG A 111 0.01 5.95 -0.98
C ARG A 111 0.88 4.93 -1.71
N CYS A 112 0.76 4.84 -3.03
CA CYS A 112 1.61 3.99 -3.87
C CYS A 112 3.09 4.35 -3.73
N ARG A 113 3.45 5.64 -3.82
CA ARG A 113 4.85 6.09 -3.63
C ARG A 113 5.39 5.76 -2.25
N MET A 114 4.61 6.04 -1.20
CA MET A 114 4.98 5.73 0.18
C MET A 114 5.19 4.22 0.38
N TYR A 115 4.32 3.39 -0.18
CA TYR A 115 4.48 1.94 -0.15
C TYR A 115 5.80 1.50 -0.79
N ARG A 116 6.12 1.98 -2.00
CA ARG A 116 7.39 1.65 -2.67
C ARG A 116 8.61 2.06 -1.85
N GLU A 117 8.60 3.26 -1.30
CA GLU A 117 9.71 3.75 -0.47
C GLU A 117 9.89 2.90 0.79
N ARG A 118 8.78 2.48 1.43
CA ARG A 118 8.82 1.55 2.55
C ARG A 118 9.43 0.20 2.16
N MET A 119 9.02 -0.37 1.04
CA MET A 119 9.54 -1.67 0.57
C MET A 119 11.04 -1.58 0.26
N GLU A 120 11.49 -0.48 -0.33
CA GLU A 120 12.92 -0.23 -0.57
C GLU A 120 13.70 -0.09 0.74
N ARG A 121 13.15 0.58 1.75
CA ARG A 121 13.77 0.69 3.08
C ARG A 121 13.87 -0.66 3.78
N VAL A 122 12.84 -1.49 3.68
CA VAL A 122 12.84 -2.87 4.19
C VAL A 122 13.90 -3.71 3.48
N ARG A 123 13.94 -3.70 2.15
CA ARG A 123 14.96 -4.41 1.35
C ARG A 123 16.37 -4.02 1.77
N ASN A 124 16.63 -2.72 1.88
CA ASN A 124 17.93 -2.23 2.33
C ASN A 124 18.26 -2.65 3.76
N LEU A 125 17.27 -2.69 4.66
CA LEU A 125 17.47 -3.17 6.02
C LEU A 125 17.82 -4.67 6.05
N GLN A 126 17.10 -5.50 5.30
CA GLN A 126 17.36 -6.93 5.18
C GLN A 126 18.76 -7.24 4.63
N LEU A 127 19.20 -6.49 3.62
CA LEU A 127 20.54 -6.67 3.03
C LEU A 127 21.69 -6.31 4.00
N ASN A 128 21.46 -5.40 4.95
CA ASN A 128 22.47 -5.04 5.96
C ASN A 128 21.77 -4.56 7.25
N PRO A 129 21.49 -5.48 8.18
CA PRO A 129 20.67 -5.22 9.36
C PRO A 129 21.40 -4.41 10.45
N ILE A 130 21.70 -3.14 10.15
CA ILE A 130 22.40 -2.24 11.08
C ILE A 130 21.44 -1.25 11.76
N PRO A 131 21.75 -0.81 12.99
CA PRO A 131 20.89 0.11 13.75
C PRO A 131 20.53 1.40 13.01
N LYS A 132 21.41 1.92 12.14
CA LYS A 132 21.11 3.11 11.34
C LYS A 132 19.94 2.85 10.37
N ARG A 133 20.01 1.75 9.60
CA ARG A 133 18.97 1.38 8.64
C ARG A 133 17.67 1.05 9.36
N LEU A 134 17.74 0.36 10.51
CA LEU A 134 16.54 0.06 11.30
C LEU A 134 15.81 1.35 11.70
N TRP A 135 16.54 2.35 12.19
CA TRP A 135 15.92 3.63 12.56
C TRP A 135 15.30 4.36 11.36
N GLU A 136 16.00 4.41 10.22
CA GLU A 136 15.46 5.03 9.00
C GLU A 136 14.19 4.32 8.50
N THR A 137 14.13 2.99 8.62
CA THR A 137 12.94 2.20 8.31
C THR A 137 11.81 2.48 9.31
N LEU A 138 12.09 2.58 10.61
CA LEU A 138 11.06 2.95 11.59
C LEU A 138 10.46 4.33 11.31
N VAL A 139 11.27 5.32 10.92
CA VAL A 139 10.80 6.66 10.59
C VAL A 139 9.81 6.65 9.43
N ILE A 140 10.08 5.94 8.33
CA ILE A 140 9.14 5.91 7.19
C ILE A 140 7.87 5.10 7.49
N PHE A 141 7.91 4.21 8.48
CA PHE A 141 6.77 3.45 8.96
C PHE A 141 6.01 4.16 10.10
N GLU A 142 6.32 5.43 10.39
CA GLU A 142 5.49 6.25 11.26
C GLU A 142 4.02 6.24 10.81
N ASP A 143 3.12 6.13 11.79
CA ASP A 143 1.67 6.00 11.59
C ASP A 143 1.24 4.81 10.72
N TYR A 144 2.10 3.82 10.47
CA TYR A 144 1.71 2.61 9.75
C TYR A 144 0.83 1.71 10.63
N PRO A 145 -0.27 1.11 10.08
CA PRO A 145 -1.15 0.21 10.81
C PRO A 145 -0.53 -1.19 10.94
N PHE A 146 0.35 -1.37 11.93
CA PHE A 146 0.88 -2.70 12.25
C PHE A 146 -0.21 -3.57 12.89
N ARG A 147 -0.09 -4.89 12.69
CA ARG A 147 -0.96 -5.89 13.31
C ARG A 147 -0.13 -6.83 14.16
N ARG A 148 -0.59 -7.08 15.37
CA ARG A 148 -0.09 -8.19 16.20
C ARG A 148 -0.68 -9.51 15.72
N GLU A 149 -0.12 -10.62 16.21
CA GLU A 149 -0.64 -11.98 15.97
C GLU A 149 -2.11 -12.12 16.36
N THR A 150 -2.57 -11.39 17.37
CA THR A 150 -3.96 -11.35 17.83
C THR A 150 -4.89 -10.51 16.91
N ASN A 151 -4.41 -10.05 15.76
CA ASN A 151 -5.06 -9.10 14.84
C ASN A 151 -5.33 -7.70 15.40
N GLU A 152 -4.83 -7.38 16.59
CA GLU A 152 -4.90 -6.04 17.17
C GLU A 152 -4.06 -5.06 16.34
N LEU A 153 -4.69 -3.94 15.94
CA LEU A 153 -4.04 -2.85 15.22
C LEU A 153 -3.33 -1.91 16.18
N PHE A 154 -2.11 -1.52 15.84
CA PHE A 154 -1.40 -0.45 16.55
C PHE A 154 -0.62 0.42 15.57
N ARG A 155 -0.28 1.63 16.04
CA ARG A 155 0.54 2.61 15.32
C ARG A 155 1.51 3.22 16.32
N TYR A 156 2.58 3.82 15.80
CA TYR A 156 3.47 4.65 16.61
C TYR A 156 3.77 5.99 15.93
N GLN A 157 4.18 6.94 16.75
CA GLN A 157 4.85 8.18 16.33
C GLN A 157 6.32 8.07 16.68
N VAL A 158 7.20 8.64 15.85
CA VAL A 158 8.64 8.69 16.14
C VAL A 158 8.99 9.97 16.88
N SER A 159 9.93 9.89 17.81
CA SER A 159 10.57 11.09 18.37
C SER A 159 11.14 11.96 17.24
N GLU A 160 10.98 13.28 17.32
CA GLU A 160 11.45 14.22 16.30
C GLU A 160 12.88 13.94 15.82
N ALA A 161 13.08 14.03 14.51
CA ALA A 161 14.39 13.82 13.88
C ALA A 161 15.44 14.76 14.49
N GLY A 162 16.47 14.18 15.11
CA GLY A 162 17.57 14.91 15.74
C GLY A 162 17.45 15.07 17.26
N LYS A 163 16.30 14.75 17.88
CA LYS A 163 16.17 14.70 19.34
C LYS A 163 16.55 13.31 19.86
N ASN A 164 17.44 13.28 20.84
CA ASN A 164 17.70 12.10 21.66
C ASN A 164 16.96 12.23 23.00
N PRO A 165 16.41 11.13 23.54
CA PRO A 165 16.51 9.77 23.02
C PRO A 165 15.55 9.50 21.86
N LYS A 166 16.01 8.69 20.90
CA LYS A 166 15.16 8.08 19.88
C LYS A 166 14.11 7.19 20.55
N LYS A 167 12.84 7.39 20.25
CA LYS A 167 11.70 6.69 20.87
C LYS A 167 10.59 6.42 19.88
N LEU A 168 9.83 5.37 20.12
CA LEU A 168 8.53 5.14 19.50
C LEU A 168 7.43 5.36 20.54
N PHE A 169 6.49 6.24 20.24
CA PHE A 169 5.35 6.55 21.10
C PHE A 169 4.10 5.86 20.58
N PHE A 170 3.43 5.11 21.44
CA PHE A 170 2.24 4.35 21.10
C PHE A 170 1.04 4.89 21.88
N LYS A 171 -0.14 4.76 21.27
CA LYS A 171 -1.40 5.14 21.88
C LYS A 171 -2.50 4.17 21.50
N ASN A 172 -3.25 3.69 22.49
CA ASN A 172 -4.48 2.92 22.30
C ASN A 172 -5.54 3.42 23.30
N GLY A 173 -6.51 4.21 22.80
CA GLY A 173 -7.48 4.90 23.65
C GLY A 173 -6.78 5.86 24.63
N GLU A 174 -6.97 5.62 25.92
CA GLU A 174 -6.34 6.38 27.02
C GLU A 174 -4.96 5.84 27.41
N HIS A 175 -4.57 4.66 26.92
CA HIS A 175 -3.29 4.06 27.24
C HIS A 175 -2.20 4.55 26.29
N GLU A 176 -1.10 5.05 26.86
CA GLU A 176 0.10 5.46 26.14
C GLU A 176 1.32 4.75 26.72
N TRP A 177 2.20 4.27 25.84
CA TRP A 177 3.47 3.66 26.23
C TRP A 177 4.56 3.97 25.22
N VAL A 178 5.81 3.71 25.60
CA VAL A 178 6.99 4.10 24.84
C VAL A 178 7.92 2.90 24.69
N LEU A 179 8.49 2.74 23.49
CA LEU A 179 9.65 1.88 23.30
C LEU A 179 10.90 2.73 23.09
N GLU A 180 11.87 2.53 23.98
CA GLU A 180 13.15 3.22 23.93
C GLU A 180 14.03 2.61 22.83
N TRP A 181 14.78 3.44 22.10
CA TRP A 181 15.68 2.97 21.05
C TRP A 181 16.69 1.92 21.52
N ARG A 182 17.11 1.98 22.79
CA ARG A 182 18.01 0.98 23.37
C ARG A 182 17.39 -0.42 23.35
N GLU A 183 16.10 -0.54 23.68
CA GLU A 183 15.37 -1.81 23.66
C GLU A 183 15.23 -2.31 22.22
N ILE A 184 14.73 -1.47 21.32
CA ILE A 184 14.52 -1.81 19.91
C ILE A 184 15.82 -2.24 19.22
N ARG A 185 16.91 -1.49 19.45
CA ARG A 185 18.23 -1.81 18.90
C ARG A 185 18.79 -3.11 19.49
N LYS A 186 18.56 -3.38 20.78
CA LYS A 186 18.98 -4.62 21.42
C LYS A 186 18.26 -5.80 20.78
N SER A 187 16.96 -5.66 20.51
CA SER A 187 16.14 -6.68 19.86
C SER A 187 16.61 -7.08 18.47
N LEU A 188 17.26 -6.18 17.73
CA LEU A 188 17.85 -6.50 16.43
C LEU A 188 18.98 -7.54 16.51
N LYS A 189 19.65 -7.65 17.66
CA LYS A 189 20.80 -8.54 17.86
C LYS A 189 20.49 -9.78 18.67
N GLU A 190 19.62 -9.63 19.66
CA GLU A 190 19.40 -10.64 20.70
C GLU A 190 18.00 -11.26 20.61
N GLY A 191 17.19 -10.85 19.63
CA GLY A 191 15.77 -11.16 19.61
C GLY A 191 15.00 -10.42 20.72
N THR A 192 13.70 -10.69 20.82
CA THR A 192 12.82 -9.99 21.77
C THR A 192 11.57 -10.78 22.06
N GLU A 193 11.08 -10.70 23.30
CA GLU A 193 9.73 -11.16 23.66
C GLU A 193 8.68 -10.03 23.59
N ASN A 194 9.11 -8.80 23.28
CA ASN A 194 8.21 -7.67 23.13
C ASN A 194 7.37 -7.83 21.85
N LEU A 195 6.08 -8.11 22.02
CA LEU A 195 5.16 -8.43 20.93
C LEU A 195 4.97 -7.30 19.92
N TYR A 196 5.21 -6.04 20.30
CA TYR A 196 5.17 -4.91 19.36
C TYR A 196 6.42 -4.89 18.48
N ILE A 197 7.60 -5.15 19.07
CA ILE A 197 8.85 -5.26 18.30
C ILE A 197 8.79 -6.47 17.38
N LYS A 198 8.28 -7.63 17.84
CA LYS A 198 8.05 -8.81 16.99
C LYS A 198 7.18 -8.46 15.79
N ALA A 199 6.02 -7.84 15.99
CA ALA A 199 5.13 -7.45 14.89
C ALA A 199 5.77 -6.46 13.91
N ILE A 200 6.58 -5.51 14.38
CA ILE A 200 7.33 -4.58 13.52
C ILE A 200 8.41 -5.34 12.73
N PHE A 201 9.18 -6.20 13.38
CA PHE A 201 10.27 -6.95 12.75
C PHE A 201 9.76 -7.99 11.76
N SER A 202 8.61 -8.62 12.06
CA SER A 202 7.82 -9.44 11.13
C SER A 202 7.56 -8.70 9.83
N ARG A 203 7.03 -7.46 9.95
CA ARG A 203 6.76 -6.62 8.78
C ARG A 203 8.02 -6.28 7.99
N PHE A 204 9.17 -6.23 8.65
CA PHE A 204 10.46 -5.96 8.02
C PHE A 204 11.18 -7.24 7.56
N GLY A 205 10.60 -8.43 7.79
CA GLY A 205 11.22 -9.72 7.48
C GLY A 205 12.54 -9.94 8.21
N LEU A 206 12.58 -9.64 9.50
CA LEU A 206 13.77 -9.80 10.37
C LEU A 206 13.64 -10.96 11.37
N GLU A 207 12.72 -11.89 11.15
CA GLU A 207 12.37 -12.95 12.11
C GLU A 207 13.41 -14.08 12.19
N ASP A 208 14.24 -14.27 11.16
CA ASP A 208 15.18 -15.40 11.02
C ASP A 208 16.66 -14.97 10.96
N MET A 209 17.03 -13.87 11.60
CA MET A 209 18.44 -13.45 11.65
C MET A 209 19.19 -14.16 12.78
N ASP A 210 19.37 -15.47 12.61
CA ASP A 210 20.30 -16.31 13.40
C ASP A 210 21.74 -16.19 12.87
#